data_AF-A0A2A4N1K9-F1
#
_entry.id   AF-A0A2A4N1K9-F1
#
_cell.length_a   1.000
_cell.length_b   1.000
_cell.length_c   1.000
_cell.angle_alpha   90.00
_cell.angle_beta   90.00
_cell.angle_gamma   90.00
#
_symmetry.space_group_name_H-M   'P 1'
#
loop_
_entity.id
_entity.type
_entity.pdbx_description
1 polymer ?
#
loop_
_entity_poly.entity_id
_entity_poly.type
_entity_poly.pdbx_seq_one_letter_code
_entity_poly.pdbx_strand_id
1 'polypeptide(L)'
;MTSETSDQIIAECAVKFNDNQNDCNQFLKAVAASFFDPDLFSGPCMNADAIIAELQSSNDWTSLRKSHRNAIRDAKAGKFVIAGMTSTELGSNHGHLAVVVGDSGQNSGTTLVPICYAGSLNAIARVQRKRVSATFPASLARDGKIEYFSRTADTEPSVNSTSRLVDFVRGLRVETELKKIKASTTSKTKKAQKKK
;
A
#
# COMPACT_ATOMS: atom_id res chain seq x y z
N MET A 1 20.22 -4.12 15.46
CA MET A 1 19.17 -5.13 15.67
C MET A 1 18.01 -4.71 14.79
N THR A 2 17.48 -5.62 13.95
CA THR A 2 16.21 -5.41 13.24
C THR A 2 15.06 -5.60 14.22
N SER A 3 13.95 -4.89 14.04
CA SER A 3 12.76 -5.08 14.88
C SER A 3 12.03 -6.36 14.49
N GLU A 4 11.27 -6.94 15.43
CA GLU A 4 10.40 -8.10 15.16
C GLU A 4 9.42 -7.82 14.01
N THR A 5 8.84 -6.62 13.98
CA THR A 5 7.98 -6.17 12.87
C THR A 5 8.71 -6.13 11.53
N SER A 6 9.98 -5.71 11.50
CA SER A 6 10.78 -5.74 10.26
C SER A 6 10.91 -7.17 9.71
N ASP A 7 11.16 -8.14 10.60
CA ASP A 7 11.28 -9.55 10.21
C ASP A 7 9.93 -10.11 9.74
N GLN A 8 8.82 -9.68 10.35
CA GLN A 8 7.47 -10.02 9.90
C GLN A 8 7.16 -9.46 8.51
N ILE A 9 7.53 -8.20 8.21
CA ILE A 9 7.37 -7.61 6.88
C ILE A 9 8.17 -8.41 5.84
N ILE A 10 9.40 -8.83 6.17
CA ILE A 10 10.21 -9.68 5.29
C ILE A 10 9.52 -11.04 5.04
N ALA A 11 8.99 -11.66 6.09
CA ALA A 11 8.30 -12.94 5.99
C ALA A 11 7.05 -12.84 5.12
N GLU A 12 6.20 -11.83 5.33
CA GLU A 12 5.00 -11.59 4.51
C GLU A 12 5.37 -11.32 3.05
N CYS A 13 6.37 -10.48 2.80
CA CYS A 13 6.89 -10.27 1.44
C CYS A 13 7.29 -11.60 0.77
N ALA A 14 7.99 -12.47 1.50
CA ALA A 14 8.45 -13.76 0.98
C ALA A 14 7.28 -14.71 0.67
N VAL A 15 6.29 -14.79 1.55
CA VAL A 15 5.10 -15.64 1.38
C VAL A 15 4.26 -15.18 0.19
N LYS A 16 4.00 -13.87 0.07
CA LYS A 16 3.12 -13.34 -0.99
C LYS A 16 3.78 -13.27 -2.36
N PHE A 17 5.11 -13.33 -2.44
CA PHE A 17 5.82 -13.08 -3.70
C PHE A 17 5.41 -14.03 -4.82
N ASN A 18 5.43 -15.34 -4.61
CA ASN A 18 5.22 -16.31 -5.70
C ASN A 18 3.87 -16.15 -6.39
N ASP A 19 2.81 -15.87 -5.62
CA ASP A 19 1.45 -15.73 -6.14
C ASP A 19 1.20 -14.36 -6.78
N ASN A 20 2.00 -13.34 -6.44
CA ASN A 20 1.78 -11.96 -6.86
C ASN A 20 2.92 -11.34 -7.68
N GLN A 21 3.99 -12.09 -7.98
CA GLN A 21 5.20 -11.59 -8.64
C GLN A 21 4.96 -11.01 -10.04
N ASN A 22 3.82 -11.31 -10.67
CA ASN A 22 3.52 -10.87 -12.02
C ASN A 22 2.91 -9.46 -12.09
N ASP A 23 2.62 -8.82 -10.96
CA ASP A 23 2.02 -7.47 -10.92
C ASP A 23 2.46 -6.73 -9.64
N CYS A 24 3.05 -5.54 -9.80
CA CYS A 24 3.53 -4.74 -8.67
C CYS A 24 2.40 -4.26 -7.76
N ASN A 25 1.22 -3.99 -8.34
CA ASN A 25 0.05 -3.54 -7.60
C ASN A 25 -0.53 -4.68 -6.77
N GLN A 26 -0.69 -5.86 -7.39
CA GLN A 26 -1.20 -7.04 -6.67
C GLN A 26 -0.24 -7.44 -5.56
N PHE A 27 1.07 -7.45 -5.82
CA PHE A 27 2.07 -7.74 -4.81
C PHE A 27 1.99 -6.77 -3.64
N LEU A 28 2.00 -5.46 -3.90
CA LEU A 28 1.91 -4.46 -2.83
C LEU A 28 0.64 -4.63 -2.00
N LYS A 29 -0.53 -4.79 -2.65
CA LYS A 29 -1.81 -4.95 -1.96
C LYS A 29 -1.84 -6.21 -1.09
N ALA A 30 -1.33 -7.32 -1.62
CA ALA A 30 -1.29 -8.59 -0.91
C ALA A 30 -0.41 -8.53 0.36
N VAL A 31 0.71 -7.80 0.31
CA VAL A 31 1.56 -7.61 1.48
C VAL A 31 0.95 -6.57 2.44
N ALA A 32 0.41 -5.46 1.93
CA ALA A 32 -0.18 -4.40 2.74
C ALA A 32 -1.40 -4.89 3.56
N ALA A 33 -2.21 -5.80 3.00
CA ALA A 33 -3.36 -6.40 3.68
C ALA A 33 -3.00 -7.20 4.95
N SER A 34 -1.72 -7.56 5.14
CA SER A 34 -1.25 -8.21 6.38
C SER A 34 -0.99 -7.21 7.51
N PHE A 35 -0.93 -5.91 7.24
CA PHE A 35 -0.51 -4.87 8.18
C PHE A 35 -1.47 -3.69 8.30
N PHE A 36 -2.51 -3.64 7.47
CA PHE A 36 -3.45 -2.52 7.39
C PHE A 36 -4.86 -3.05 7.06
N ASP A 37 -5.84 -2.14 6.98
CA ASP A 37 -7.17 -2.48 6.47
C ASP A 37 -7.04 -3.18 5.09
N PRO A 38 -7.65 -4.37 4.88
CA PRO A 38 -7.64 -5.06 3.59
C PRO A 38 -8.17 -4.23 2.42
N ASP A 39 -8.99 -3.21 2.70
CA ASP A 39 -9.50 -2.27 1.71
C ASP A 39 -8.51 -1.14 1.37
N LEU A 40 -7.34 -1.09 2.02
CA LEU A 40 -6.27 -0.17 1.66
C LEU A 40 -5.82 -0.46 0.21
N PHE A 41 -6.03 0.54 -0.67
CA PHE A 41 -5.81 0.46 -2.12
C PHE A 41 -6.77 -0.47 -2.90
N SER A 42 -7.94 -0.83 -2.35
CA SER A 42 -8.96 -1.65 -3.04
C SER A 42 -9.87 -0.85 -3.99
N GLY A 43 -9.76 0.47 -4.02
CA GLY A 43 -10.57 1.34 -4.88
C GLY A 43 -10.43 1.06 -6.39
N PRO A 44 -11.45 1.42 -7.20
CA PRO A 44 -11.38 1.27 -8.65
C PRO A 44 -10.20 2.06 -9.22
N CYS A 45 -9.51 1.49 -10.21
CA CYS A 45 -8.36 2.10 -10.88
C CYS A 45 -7.13 2.36 -9.99
N MET A 46 -7.00 1.69 -8.84
CA MET A 46 -5.79 1.74 -7.99
C MET A 46 -4.62 0.98 -8.61
N ASN A 47 -4.06 1.56 -9.67
CA ASN A 47 -2.78 1.20 -10.28
C ASN A 47 -1.61 1.92 -9.56
N ALA A 48 -0.39 1.71 -10.03
CA ALA A 48 0.80 2.21 -9.36
C ALA A 48 0.82 3.74 -9.23
N ASP A 49 0.41 4.44 -10.29
CA ASP A 49 0.36 5.90 -10.29
C ASP A 49 -0.69 6.43 -9.30
N ALA A 50 -1.88 5.81 -9.28
CA ALA A 50 -2.94 6.16 -8.36
C ALA A 50 -2.56 5.88 -6.90
N ILE A 51 -1.87 4.77 -6.64
CA ILE A 51 -1.32 4.45 -5.31
C ILE A 51 -0.29 5.50 -4.89
N ILE A 52 0.64 5.90 -5.77
CA ILE A 52 1.61 6.96 -5.45
C ILE A 52 0.89 8.28 -5.16
N ALA A 53 -0.11 8.65 -5.95
CA ALA A 53 -0.90 9.86 -5.72
C ALA A 53 -1.64 9.83 -4.37
N GLU A 54 -2.21 8.69 -3.99
CA GLU A 54 -2.84 8.47 -2.68
C GLU A 54 -1.81 8.60 -1.54
N LEU A 55 -0.63 8.00 -1.69
CA LEU A 55 0.45 8.10 -0.71
C LEU A 55 0.96 9.54 -0.53
N GLN A 56 0.93 10.34 -1.59
CA GLN A 56 1.32 11.76 -1.57
C GLN A 56 0.27 12.67 -0.91
N SER A 57 -1.01 12.33 -1.04
CA SER A 57 -2.13 13.12 -0.49
C SER A 57 -2.52 12.70 0.93
N SER A 58 -2.16 11.49 1.35
CA SER A 58 -2.52 10.93 2.65
C SER A 58 -1.76 11.54 3.82
N ASN A 59 -2.46 11.81 4.92
CA ASN A 59 -1.86 12.20 6.19
C ASN A 59 -1.34 11.00 7.01
N ASP A 60 -1.73 9.78 6.66
CA ASP A 60 -1.29 8.57 7.36
C ASP A 60 0.11 8.12 6.94
N TRP A 61 0.56 8.57 5.77
CA TRP A 61 1.83 8.19 5.18
C TRP A 61 2.84 9.33 5.32
N THR A 62 3.98 9.01 5.91
CA THR A 62 5.11 9.94 5.97
C THR A 62 5.91 9.83 4.67
N SER A 63 5.91 10.88 3.85
CA SER A 63 6.82 11.00 2.71
C SER A 63 8.26 11.09 3.21
N LEU A 64 9.09 10.13 2.82
CA LEU A 64 10.53 10.12 3.02
C LEU A 64 11.27 10.77 1.85
N ARG A 65 10.52 11.37 0.91
CA ARG A 65 11.01 11.93 -0.35
C ARG A 65 11.88 10.90 -1.07
N LYS A 66 12.99 11.35 -1.66
CA LYS A 66 13.92 10.54 -2.45
C LYS A 66 15.10 9.98 -1.64
N SER A 67 14.96 9.86 -0.32
CA SER A 67 16.05 9.50 0.59
C SER A 67 16.17 7.99 0.82
N HIS A 68 17.16 7.35 0.16
CA HIS A 68 17.52 5.93 0.39
C HIS A 68 17.82 5.64 1.86
N ARG A 69 18.55 6.54 2.54
CA ARG A 69 18.93 6.36 3.95
C ARG A 69 17.72 6.35 4.88
N ASN A 70 16.75 7.24 4.63
CA ASN A 70 15.54 7.28 5.45
C ASN A 70 14.69 6.03 5.21
N ALA A 71 14.57 5.58 3.96
CA ALA A 71 13.85 4.34 3.64
C ALA A 71 14.46 3.11 4.33
N ILE A 72 15.79 2.96 4.29
CA ILE A 72 16.51 1.88 4.99
C ILE A 72 16.29 1.98 6.50
N ARG A 73 16.45 3.18 7.08
CA ARG A 73 16.27 3.39 8.52
C ARG A 73 14.86 3.00 8.96
N ASP A 74 13.83 3.49 8.27
CA ASP A 74 12.43 3.28 8.66
C ASP A 74 12.02 1.81 8.46
N ALA A 75 12.47 1.15 7.39
CA ALA A 75 12.23 -0.29 7.21
C ALA A 75 12.91 -1.14 8.30
N LYS A 76 14.16 -0.81 8.68
CA LYS A 76 14.86 -1.47 9.81
C LYS A 76 14.19 -1.25 11.15
N ALA A 77 13.51 -0.12 11.31
CA ALA A 77 12.71 0.20 12.48
C ALA A 77 11.34 -0.52 12.49
N GLY A 78 11.01 -1.30 11.46
CA GLY A 78 9.73 -2.03 11.37
C GLY A 78 8.58 -1.20 10.82
N LYS A 79 8.85 -0.07 10.17
CA LYS A 79 7.80 0.60 9.40
C LYS A 79 7.59 -0.09 8.07
N PHE A 80 6.35 -0.07 7.59
CA PHE A 80 6.05 -0.46 6.23
C PHE A 80 6.50 0.64 5.28
N VAL A 81 7.42 0.32 4.36
CA VAL A 81 8.01 1.31 3.45
C VAL A 81 7.71 0.92 2.00
N ILE A 82 7.12 1.85 1.27
CA ILE A 82 6.80 1.72 -0.15
C ILE A 82 7.76 2.59 -0.95
N ALA A 83 8.39 2.01 -1.96
CA ALA A 83 9.12 2.71 -3.01
C ALA A 83 8.24 2.83 -4.25
N GLY A 84 8.19 4.01 -4.85
CA GLY A 84 7.35 4.27 -6.02
C GLY A 84 8.03 5.19 -7.05
N MET A 85 7.72 4.94 -8.31
CA MET A 85 7.94 5.88 -9.42
C MET A 85 6.73 5.85 -10.33
N THR A 86 6.26 7.02 -10.74
CA THR A 86 5.12 7.12 -11.66
C THR A 86 5.50 6.67 -13.08
N SER A 87 4.50 6.35 -13.90
CA SER A 87 4.66 6.05 -15.33
C SER A 87 5.47 7.12 -16.06
N THR A 88 5.20 8.39 -15.77
CA THR A 88 5.89 9.54 -16.35
C THR A 88 7.37 9.60 -15.94
N GLU A 89 7.68 9.38 -14.67
CA GLU A 89 9.08 9.36 -14.19
C GLU A 89 9.88 8.19 -14.74
N LEU A 90 9.21 7.07 -15.06
CA LEU A 90 9.81 5.88 -15.67
C LEU A 90 9.93 5.97 -17.20
N GLY A 91 9.20 6.87 -17.85
CA GLY A 91 9.03 6.85 -19.30
C GLY A 91 8.35 5.56 -19.79
N SER A 92 7.38 5.07 -19.02
CA SER A 92 6.65 3.80 -19.25
C SER A 92 5.14 4.05 -19.32
N ASN A 93 4.38 3.05 -19.75
CA ASN A 93 2.90 3.11 -19.73
C ASN A 93 2.32 2.91 -18.32
N HIS A 94 3.14 2.42 -17.38
CA HIS A 94 2.72 2.11 -16.02
C HIS A 94 3.81 2.56 -15.03
N GLY A 95 3.37 3.10 -13.89
CA GLY A 95 4.21 3.27 -12.72
C GLY A 95 4.69 1.94 -12.15
N HIS A 96 5.56 2.02 -11.15
CA HIS A 96 6.10 0.85 -10.51
C HIS A 96 6.24 1.04 -9.00
N LEU A 97 6.03 -0.04 -8.27
CA LEU A 97 5.98 -0.08 -6.81
C LEU A 97 6.83 -1.23 -6.28
N ALA A 98 7.43 -1.02 -5.12
CA ALA A 98 8.16 -2.05 -4.38
C ALA A 98 7.98 -1.86 -2.87
N VAL A 99 8.04 -2.96 -2.11
CA VAL A 99 8.09 -2.92 -0.65
C VAL A 99 9.55 -2.98 -0.22
N VAL A 100 10.02 -1.94 0.48
CA VAL A 100 11.37 -1.90 1.05
C VAL A 100 11.38 -2.66 2.37
N VAL A 101 12.39 -3.50 2.56
CA VAL A 101 12.53 -4.36 3.73
C VAL A 101 13.73 -3.98 4.60
N GLY A 102 13.71 -4.35 5.88
CA GLY A 102 14.66 -3.92 6.91
C GLY A 102 16.07 -4.52 6.82
N ASP A 103 16.58 -4.79 5.62
CA ASP A 103 17.99 -5.09 5.40
C ASP A 103 18.83 -3.80 5.41
N SER A 104 20.16 -3.91 5.58
CA SER A 104 21.07 -2.74 5.65
C SER A 104 21.23 -1.95 4.34
N GLY A 105 20.52 -2.33 3.27
CA GLY A 105 20.77 -1.83 1.92
C GLY A 105 22.02 -2.49 1.29
N GLN A 106 22.22 -2.24 0.00
CA GLN A 106 23.41 -2.70 -0.73
C GLN A 106 23.81 -1.67 -1.79
N ASN A 107 25.11 -1.54 -2.05
CA ASN A 107 25.61 -0.59 -3.04
C ASN A 107 25.12 -0.93 -4.45
N SER A 108 24.68 0.09 -5.18
CA SER A 108 24.44 0.09 -6.61
C SER A 108 25.41 1.11 -7.22
N GLY A 109 26.51 0.65 -7.79
CA GLY A 109 27.67 1.52 -8.03
C GLY A 109 28.22 2.03 -6.70
N THR A 110 28.34 3.35 -6.56
CA THR A 110 28.79 4.03 -5.32
C THR A 110 27.64 4.44 -4.40
N THR A 111 26.38 4.28 -4.82
CA THR A 111 25.21 4.70 -4.04
C THR A 111 24.65 3.52 -3.25
N LEU A 112 24.52 3.67 -1.93
CA LEU A 112 23.79 2.73 -1.09
C LEU A 112 22.29 2.84 -1.38
N VAL A 113 21.66 1.73 -1.79
CA VAL A 113 20.21 1.69 -2.06
C VAL A 113 19.51 0.64 -1.19
N PRO A 114 18.20 0.79 -0.91
CA PRO A 114 17.45 -0.16 -0.10
C PRO A 114 17.33 -1.54 -0.75
N ILE A 115 17.04 -2.56 0.07
CA ILE A 115 16.60 -3.88 -0.39
C ILE A 115 15.08 -3.91 -0.43
N CYS A 116 14.50 -4.57 -1.42
CA CYS A 116 13.06 -4.62 -1.61
C CYS A 116 12.58 -5.95 -2.19
N TYR A 117 11.26 -6.10 -2.17
CA TYR A 117 10.51 -7.06 -2.97
C TYR A 117 9.61 -6.29 -3.94
N ALA A 118 9.46 -6.80 -5.16
CA ALA A 118 8.53 -6.23 -6.13
C ALA A 118 8.07 -7.29 -7.13
N GLY A 119 6.75 -7.43 -7.28
CA GLY A 119 6.16 -8.01 -8.48
C GLY A 119 6.30 -7.06 -9.67
N SER A 120 6.12 -7.55 -10.90
CA SER A 120 6.21 -6.76 -12.13
C SER A 120 5.63 -7.52 -13.32
N LEU A 121 4.97 -6.81 -14.23
CA LEU A 121 4.59 -7.35 -15.53
C LEU A 121 5.83 -7.71 -16.37
N ASN A 122 6.92 -6.93 -16.24
CA ASN A 122 8.22 -7.25 -16.80
C ASN A 122 8.97 -8.24 -15.88
N ALA A 123 9.23 -9.45 -16.37
CA ALA A 123 9.90 -10.52 -15.63
C ALA A 123 11.28 -10.15 -15.08
N ILE A 124 12.05 -9.30 -15.78
CA ILE A 124 13.39 -8.89 -15.37
C ILE A 124 13.34 -7.98 -14.13
N ALA A 125 12.27 -7.19 -14.00
CA ALA A 125 12.07 -6.28 -12.87
C ALA A 125 11.42 -6.96 -11.66
N ARG A 126 11.11 -8.27 -11.71
CA ARG A 126 10.63 -9.02 -10.55
C ARG A 126 11.80 -9.28 -9.61
N VAL A 127 11.68 -8.85 -8.37
CA VAL A 127 12.76 -9.01 -7.39
C VAL A 127 12.25 -9.53 -6.07
N GLN A 128 13.00 -10.50 -5.53
CA GLN A 128 12.81 -11.04 -4.20
C GLN A 128 14.05 -10.70 -3.37
N ARG A 129 13.89 -9.84 -2.36
CA ARG A 129 14.98 -9.41 -1.47
C ARG A 129 16.25 -8.98 -2.19
N LYS A 130 16.12 -8.12 -3.22
CA LYS A 130 17.26 -7.53 -3.94
C LYS A 130 17.26 -6.03 -3.81
N ARG A 131 18.34 -5.38 -4.28
CA ARG A 131 18.42 -3.92 -4.39
C ARG A 131 17.21 -3.35 -5.12
N VAL A 132 16.73 -2.20 -4.68
CA VAL A 132 15.70 -1.41 -5.37
C VAL A 132 16.12 -1.09 -6.82
N SER A 133 17.43 -0.96 -7.08
CA SER A 133 17.99 -0.74 -8.42
C SER A 133 17.98 -1.96 -9.34
N ALA A 134 17.49 -3.12 -8.87
CA ALA A 134 17.24 -4.29 -9.70
C ALA A 134 15.81 -4.32 -10.24
N THR A 135 14.88 -3.53 -9.67
CA THR A 135 13.49 -3.46 -10.12
C THR A 135 13.15 -2.11 -10.77
N PHE A 136 13.74 -1.01 -10.28
CA PHE A 136 13.76 0.28 -10.98
C PHE A 136 15.06 0.41 -11.80
N PRO A 137 15.07 1.21 -12.88
CA PRO A 137 16.31 1.47 -13.63
C PRO A 137 17.45 1.95 -12.72
N ALA A 138 18.60 1.28 -12.80
CA ALA A 138 19.70 1.51 -11.87
C ALA A 138 20.28 2.94 -11.92
N SER A 139 20.19 3.65 -13.04
CA SER A 139 20.51 5.08 -13.13
C SER A 139 19.56 5.90 -12.27
N LEU A 140 18.25 5.77 -12.48
CA LEU A 140 17.22 6.51 -11.74
C LEU A 140 17.26 6.23 -10.23
N ALA A 141 17.51 4.97 -9.84
CA ALA A 141 17.71 4.61 -8.45
C ALA A 141 18.93 5.34 -7.85
N ARG A 142 20.07 5.37 -8.55
CA ARG A 142 21.30 6.04 -8.08
C ARG A 142 21.15 7.56 -8.02
N ASP A 143 20.40 8.14 -8.96
CA ASP A 143 20.14 9.58 -9.07
C ASP A 143 19.08 10.07 -8.07
N GLY A 144 18.60 9.19 -7.18
CA GLY A 144 17.60 9.53 -6.18
C GLY A 144 16.28 9.96 -6.80
N LYS A 145 15.78 9.21 -7.80
CA LYS A 145 14.49 9.51 -8.43
C LYS A 145 13.32 8.70 -7.86
N ILE A 146 13.59 7.68 -7.05
CA ILE A 146 12.57 6.87 -6.40
C ILE A 146 12.02 7.62 -5.19
N GLU A 147 10.70 7.80 -5.12
CA GLU A 147 10.04 8.34 -3.94
C GLU A 147 9.73 7.22 -2.94
N TYR A 148 9.84 7.53 -1.65
CA TYR A 148 9.62 6.60 -0.56
C TYR A 148 8.56 7.14 0.39
N PHE A 149 7.69 6.24 0.85
CA PHE A 149 6.63 6.53 1.82
C PHE A 149 6.72 5.50 2.94
N SER A 150 6.48 5.93 4.17
CA SER A 150 6.50 5.04 5.33
C SER A 150 5.28 5.23 6.21
N ARG A 151 4.82 4.14 6.80
CA ARG A 151 3.75 4.10 7.80
C ARG A 151 4.10 3.06 8.86
N THR A 152 3.72 3.30 10.10
CA THR A 152 3.82 2.28 11.16
C THR A 152 2.93 1.11 10.79
N ALA A 153 3.47 -0.12 10.79
CA ALA A 153 2.70 -1.32 10.48
C ALA A 153 1.81 -1.70 11.67
N ASP A 154 0.54 -2.03 11.42
CA ASP A 154 -0.37 -2.48 12.47
C ASP A 154 -0.06 -3.97 12.76
N THR A 155 0.78 -4.22 13.76
CA THR A 155 1.26 -5.56 14.13
C THR A 155 0.63 -6.13 15.39
N GLU A 156 -0.26 -5.37 16.04
CA GLU A 156 -1.07 -5.90 17.13
C GLU A 156 -1.99 -7.01 16.61
N PRO A 157 -2.18 -8.11 17.35
CA PRO A 157 -3.22 -9.08 17.02
C PRO A 157 -4.54 -8.33 17.02
N SER A 158 -5.12 -8.19 15.83
CA SER A 158 -6.36 -7.45 15.55
C SER A 158 -7.44 -7.68 16.62
N VAL A 159 -7.45 -6.81 17.64
CA VAL A 159 -8.61 -6.63 18.52
C VAL A 159 -9.80 -6.06 17.73
N ASN A 160 -9.56 -5.59 16.50
CA ASN A 160 -10.59 -5.12 15.57
C ASN A 160 -11.38 -6.28 14.92
N SER A 161 -10.80 -7.47 14.81
CA SER A 161 -11.50 -8.68 14.37
C SER A 161 -12.39 -9.20 15.49
N THR A 162 -11.94 -9.12 16.75
CA THR A 162 -12.80 -9.42 17.90
C THR A 162 -13.81 -8.31 18.14
N SER A 163 -13.55 -7.03 17.88
CA SER A 163 -14.59 -5.99 18.00
C SER A 163 -15.70 -6.23 16.98
N ARG A 164 -15.38 -6.48 15.70
CA ARG A 164 -16.40 -6.79 14.69
C ARG A 164 -17.16 -8.10 14.98
N LEU A 165 -16.47 -9.14 15.48
CA LEU A 165 -17.13 -10.37 15.93
C LEU A 165 -17.95 -10.17 17.21
N VAL A 166 -17.49 -9.36 18.15
CA VAL A 166 -18.21 -9.06 19.40
C VAL A 166 -19.41 -8.15 19.12
N ASP A 167 -19.31 -7.19 18.20
CA ASP A 167 -20.42 -6.35 17.74
C ASP A 167 -21.45 -7.17 16.94
N PHE A 168 -20.99 -8.14 16.14
CA PHE A 168 -21.83 -9.11 15.46
C PHE A 168 -22.51 -10.10 16.42
N VAL A 169 -21.78 -10.64 17.41
CA VAL A 169 -22.28 -11.59 18.42
C VAL A 169 -23.16 -10.90 19.47
N ARG A 170 -22.91 -9.63 19.80
CA ARG A 170 -23.75 -8.82 20.72
C ARG A 170 -25.00 -8.26 20.06
N GLY A 171 -25.24 -8.54 18.77
CA GLY A 171 -26.47 -8.11 18.08
C GLY A 171 -26.64 -6.59 18.04
N LEU A 172 -25.54 -5.82 18.16
CA LEU A 172 -25.57 -4.37 17.98
C LEU A 172 -25.62 -4.08 16.48
N ARG A 173 -26.84 -4.21 15.97
CA ARG A 173 -27.26 -3.74 14.65
C ARG A 173 -26.77 -2.29 14.51
N VAL A 174 -25.87 -2.06 13.56
CA VAL A 174 -25.52 -0.72 13.08
C VAL A 174 -26.79 -0.12 12.47
N GLU A 175 -27.61 0.52 13.31
CA GLU A 175 -28.73 1.36 12.89
C GLU A 175 -28.20 2.68 12.32
N THR A 176 -27.56 2.63 11.15
CA THR A 176 -27.25 3.87 10.41
C THR A 176 -27.71 3.86 8.96
N GLU A 177 -28.19 2.73 8.42
CA GLU A 177 -28.65 2.66 7.02
C GLU A 177 -30.17 2.57 6.82
N LEU A 178 -30.98 2.70 7.88
CA LEU A 178 -32.46 2.69 7.75
C LEU A 178 -33.13 4.08 7.81
N LYS A 179 -32.38 5.15 8.10
CA LYS A 179 -32.93 6.53 8.04
C LYS A 179 -32.87 7.17 6.64
N LYS A 180 -32.03 6.68 5.73
CA LYS A 180 -31.94 7.23 4.37
C LYS A 180 -33.00 6.68 3.40
N ILE A 181 -33.54 5.49 3.67
CA ILE A 181 -34.57 4.87 2.82
C ILE A 181 -35.99 5.41 3.15
N LYS A 182 -36.25 5.81 4.40
CA LYS A 182 -37.56 6.40 4.81
C LYS A 182 -37.73 7.87 4.44
N ALA A 183 -36.67 8.59 4.07
CA ALA A 183 -36.77 9.98 3.57
C ALA A 183 -37.10 10.06 2.06
N SER A 184 -37.00 8.94 1.33
CA SER A 184 -37.22 8.87 -0.13
C SER A 184 -38.67 8.46 -0.50
N THR A 185 -39.45 7.94 0.46
CA THR A 185 -40.78 7.36 0.18
C THR A 185 -41.98 8.25 0.53
N THR A 186 -41.78 9.48 1.01
CA THR A 186 -42.88 10.38 1.41
C THR A 186 -43.15 11.58 0.49
N SER A 187 -42.46 11.73 -0.65
CA SER A 187 -42.66 12.88 -1.56
C SER A 187 -43.49 12.59 -2.83
N LYS A 188 -44.00 11.36 -3.02
CA LYS A 188 -44.85 11.01 -4.17
C LYS A 188 -46.31 10.71 -3.78
N THR A 189 -46.98 11.61 -3.06
CA THR A 189 -48.45 11.63 -3.03
C THR A 189 -49.00 12.99 -2.56
N LYS A 190 -49.04 13.98 -3.45
CA LYS A 190 -50.00 15.13 -3.41
C LYS A 190 -49.79 16.05 -4.62
N LYS A 191 -50.21 15.61 -5.81
CA LYS A 191 -50.71 16.51 -6.87
C LYS A 191 -51.56 15.75 -7.88
N ALA A 192 -52.69 15.25 -7.40
CA ALA A 192 -53.86 15.00 -8.22
C ALA A 192 -55.06 15.49 -7.42
N GLN A 193 -56.01 16.14 -8.10
CA GLN A 193 -57.26 16.75 -7.60
C GLN A 193 -57.16 18.17 -7.01
N LYS A 194 -57.27 19.18 -7.88
CA LYS A 194 -58.50 19.97 -7.96
C LYS A 194 -58.58 20.73 -9.29
N LYS A 195 -59.41 20.21 -10.19
CA LYS A 195 -60.10 21.00 -11.21
C LYS A 195 -61.15 21.87 -10.50
N LYS A 196 -61.21 23.15 -10.86
CA LYS A 196 -62.44 23.84 -11.25
C LYS A 196 -62.06 25.13 -11.94
#